data_AF-A0A2U1FLT3-F1
#
_entry.id   AF-A0A2U1FLT3-F1
#
_cell.length_a   1.000
_cell.length_b   1.000
_cell.length_c   1.000
_cell.angle_alpha   90.00
_cell.angle_beta   90.00
_cell.angle_gamma   90.00
#
_symmetry.space_group_name_H-M   'P 1'
#
loop_
_entity.id
_entity.type
_entity.pdbx_description
1 polymer ?
#
loop_
_entity_poly.entity_id
_entity_poly.type
_entity_poly.pdbx_seq_one_letter_code
_entity_poly.pdbx_strand_id
1 'polypeptide(L)'
;MTGVRDVPAGTAGTVRIDPLAPSHPGRWEDARVVVCHVDRAPVPVRLVAARPPERVTEHFEVHLPGDRLLVLHRLRPDELDDDIAGLIAGELSGLVASAGDFERVFTGVVRSTISDPLTAWSTFYANSLAALRSPAHPVDPTVAPESSLAAFAPVHERVLSELRGRTVLDVGSCFGFLPLRLAQEGFEVVATDHTPGTMGLLGAVARRRGEPVRTVVADARTLPAADRSVDTVTAVHLLEHLPAADTVPVLDEMLRVARRRVVVAVPYEDVPEPVYGHLRTFDHAALHALGERSGRPFTVADDHGGWLVVEVG
;
A
#
# COMPACT_ATOMS: atom_id res chain seq x y z
N MET A 1 19.82 21.19 2.08
CA MET A 1 19.39 20.96 3.48
C MET A 1 17.91 20.65 3.45
N THR A 2 17.54 19.37 3.53
CA THR A 2 16.15 18.89 3.48
C THR A 2 15.52 19.02 4.87
N GLY A 3 14.50 19.87 5.00
CA GLY A 3 13.90 20.33 6.26
C GLY A 3 12.93 19.35 6.92
N VAL A 4 13.03 18.05 6.63
CA VAL A 4 12.19 17.01 7.26
C VAL A 4 12.96 16.42 8.44
N ARG A 5 12.39 16.49 9.64
CA ARG A 5 13.03 16.00 10.88
C ARG A 5 12.47 14.63 11.25
N ASP A 6 13.32 13.75 11.75
CA ASP A 6 12.87 12.47 12.32
C ASP A 6 12.25 12.74 13.70
N VAL A 7 11.01 12.30 13.91
CA VAL A 7 10.28 12.43 15.19
C VAL A 7 9.91 11.04 15.70
N PRO A 8 10.01 10.73 17.02
CA PRO A 8 9.66 9.41 17.54
C PRO A 8 8.14 9.16 17.47
N ALA A 9 7.75 7.95 17.03
CA ALA A 9 6.36 7.54 16.86
C ALA A 9 5.60 7.39 18.19
N GLY A 10 4.44 8.04 18.30
CA GLY A 10 3.41 7.77 19.31
C GLY A 10 2.49 6.62 18.89
N THR A 11 2.03 5.82 19.85
CA THR A 11 1.37 4.53 19.62
C THR A 11 -0.16 4.60 19.71
N ALA A 12 -0.85 4.17 18.65
CA ALA A 12 -2.25 3.74 18.68
C ALA A 12 -2.40 2.39 17.95
N GLY A 13 -3.32 1.55 18.44
CA GLY A 13 -3.33 0.10 18.22
C GLY A 13 -3.67 -0.37 16.82
N THR A 14 -2.69 -0.97 16.17
CA THR A 14 -2.82 -2.05 15.17
C THR A 14 -1.91 -3.20 15.62
N VAL A 15 -2.23 -4.42 15.22
CA VAL A 15 -1.37 -5.59 15.48
C VAL A 15 0.00 -5.29 14.88
N ARG A 16 1.06 -5.29 15.69
CA ARG A 16 2.42 -5.07 15.21
C ARG A 16 2.94 -6.32 14.51
N ILE A 17 2.65 -6.45 13.22
CA ILE A 17 3.38 -7.38 12.36
C ILE A 17 4.75 -6.73 12.08
N ASP A 18 5.83 -7.42 12.44
CA ASP A 18 7.16 -7.07 11.96
C ASP A 18 7.40 -7.84 10.65
N PRO A 19 7.30 -7.18 9.47
CA PRO A 19 7.45 -7.85 8.19
C PRO A 19 8.87 -8.38 7.97
N LEU A 20 9.86 -7.96 8.77
CA LEU A 20 11.26 -8.34 8.66
C LEU A 20 11.72 -9.31 9.76
N ALA A 21 10.84 -9.68 10.70
CA ALA A 21 11.18 -10.63 11.76
C ALA A 21 11.62 -12.00 11.20
N PRO A 22 12.56 -12.71 11.83
CA PRO A 22 12.93 -14.07 11.39
C PRO A 22 11.72 -15.02 11.35
N SER A 23 11.66 -15.91 10.36
CA SER A 23 10.61 -16.94 10.27
C SER A 23 11.22 -18.31 9.93
N HIS A 24 10.44 -19.37 10.10
CA HIS A 24 10.84 -20.71 9.70
C HIS A 24 10.84 -20.82 8.16
N PRO A 25 11.77 -21.56 7.54
CA PRO A 25 11.71 -21.81 6.11
C PRO A 25 10.36 -22.43 5.71
N GLY A 26 9.68 -21.81 4.75
CA GLY A 26 8.38 -22.28 4.26
C GLY A 26 7.20 -21.98 5.17
N ARG A 27 7.39 -21.35 6.34
CA ARG A 27 6.32 -21.12 7.32
C ARG A 27 6.44 -19.76 8.00
N TRP A 28 5.35 -19.02 7.97
CA TRP A 28 5.15 -17.84 8.80
C TRP A 28 4.00 -18.12 9.78
N GLU A 29 4.11 -17.63 11.01
CA GLU A 29 3.01 -17.78 11.97
C GLU A 29 2.97 -16.67 13.00
N ASP A 30 1.76 -16.43 13.50
CA ASP A 30 1.49 -15.67 14.70
C ASP A 30 0.47 -16.43 15.59
N ALA A 31 -0.04 -15.80 16.65
CA ALA A 31 -1.00 -16.42 17.57
C ALA A 31 -2.29 -16.92 16.88
N ARG A 32 -2.77 -16.25 15.83
CA ARG A 32 -4.06 -16.52 15.15
C ARG A 32 -3.89 -17.23 13.82
N VAL A 33 -2.87 -16.89 13.05
CA VAL A 33 -2.70 -17.31 11.66
C VAL A 33 -1.40 -18.08 11.49
N VAL A 34 -1.47 -19.19 10.75
CA VAL A 34 -0.30 -19.92 10.25
C VAL A 34 -0.39 -19.93 8.73
N VAL A 35 0.68 -19.52 8.05
CA VAL A 35 0.78 -19.58 6.59
C VAL A 35 1.96 -20.45 6.20
N CYS A 36 1.74 -21.41 5.31
CA CYS A 36 2.77 -22.35 4.88
C CYS A 36 2.78 -22.50 3.35
N HIS A 37 3.98 -22.48 2.78
CA HIS A 37 4.17 -22.86 1.39
C HIS A 37 4.21 -24.39 1.29
N VAL A 38 3.38 -24.98 0.42
CA VAL A 38 3.20 -26.44 0.34
C VAL A 38 4.49 -27.22 0.11
N ASP A 39 5.38 -26.73 -0.75
CA ASP A 39 6.64 -27.43 -1.08
C ASP A 39 7.82 -27.11 -0.15
N ARG A 40 7.69 -26.10 0.72
CA ARG A 40 8.82 -25.57 1.52
C ARG A 40 8.67 -25.78 3.02
N ALA A 41 7.48 -26.08 3.50
CA ALA A 41 7.21 -26.35 4.91
C ALA A 41 7.25 -27.85 5.22
N PRO A 42 8.17 -28.35 6.06
CA PRO A 42 8.18 -29.77 6.41
C PRO A 42 7.01 -30.22 7.33
N VAL A 43 6.24 -29.30 7.96
CA VAL A 43 5.43 -29.63 9.17
C VAL A 43 4.12 -28.81 9.37
N PRO A 44 3.14 -28.80 8.43
CA PRO A 44 1.77 -28.96 8.94
C PRO A 44 0.94 -30.01 8.22
N VAL A 45 1.44 -30.60 7.12
CA VAL A 45 0.69 -31.58 6.32
C VAL A 45 0.20 -32.76 7.19
N ARG A 46 0.89 -33.12 8.27
CA ARG A 46 0.49 -34.25 9.15
C ARG A 46 -0.64 -33.94 10.13
N LEU A 47 -0.79 -32.70 10.61
CA LEU A 47 -1.89 -32.30 11.52
C LEU A 47 -3.19 -32.05 10.74
N VAL A 48 -3.03 -31.71 9.47
CA VAL A 48 -4.07 -31.29 8.56
C VAL A 48 -4.58 -32.47 7.72
N ALA A 49 -3.73 -33.45 7.40
CA ALA A 49 -4.11 -34.67 6.68
C ALA A 49 -5.21 -35.50 7.37
N ALA A 50 -5.52 -35.23 8.65
CA ALA A 50 -6.57 -35.91 9.39
C ALA A 50 -7.96 -35.23 9.27
N ARG A 51 -8.08 -34.06 8.61
CA ARG A 51 -9.34 -33.33 8.44
C ARG A 51 -9.47 -32.79 7.01
N PRO A 52 -10.69 -32.79 6.43
CA PRO A 52 -10.90 -32.14 5.14
C PRO A 52 -10.68 -30.61 5.27
N PRO A 53 -10.13 -29.95 4.24
CA PRO A 53 -10.04 -28.50 4.19
C PRO A 53 -11.42 -27.85 4.16
N GLU A 54 -11.51 -26.66 4.75
CA GLU A 54 -12.69 -25.79 4.64
C GLU A 54 -12.83 -25.25 3.22
N ARG A 55 -11.70 -24.99 2.55
CA ARG A 55 -11.67 -24.57 1.15
C ARG A 55 -10.38 -24.98 0.47
N VAL A 56 -10.49 -25.39 -0.78
CA VAL A 56 -9.39 -25.57 -1.72
C VAL A 56 -9.70 -24.73 -2.94
N THR A 57 -8.75 -23.89 -3.32
CA THR A 57 -8.80 -23.05 -4.51
C THR A 57 -7.56 -23.33 -5.37
N GLU A 58 -7.38 -22.55 -6.44
CA GLU A 58 -6.19 -22.66 -7.29
C GLU A 58 -4.91 -22.40 -6.49
N HIS A 59 -4.88 -21.31 -5.72
CA HIS A 59 -3.66 -20.88 -5.04
C HIS A 59 -3.59 -21.35 -3.58
N PHE A 60 -4.74 -21.60 -2.94
CA PHE A 60 -4.82 -21.79 -1.49
C PHE A 60 -5.53 -23.08 -1.06
N GLU A 61 -5.20 -23.51 0.15
CA GLU A 61 -5.94 -24.52 0.89
C GLU A 61 -6.05 -24.07 2.35
N VAL A 62 -7.28 -23.98 2.86
CA VAL A 62 -7.58 -23.35 4.15
C VAL A 62 -8.17 -24.35 5.14
N HIS A 63 -7.70 -24.28 6.38
CA HIS A 63 -8.13 -25.10 7.50
C HIS A 63 -8.40 -24.23 8.73
N LEU A 64 -9.40 -24.60 9.52
CA LEU A 64 -9.80 -23.91 10.76
C LEU A 64 -9.67 -24.84 11.98
N PRO A 65 -8.44 -25.17 12.44
CA PRO A 65 -8.25 -25.96 13.66
C PRO A 65 -8.58 -25.14 14.92
N GLY A 66 -9.82 -25.24 15.39
CA GLY A 66 -10.29 -24.45 16.54
C GLY A 66 -10.41 -22.98 16.15
N ASP A 67 -9.76 -22.10 16.91
CA ASP A 67 -9.83 -20.65 16.69
C ASP A 67 -8.68 -20.10 15.82
N ARG A 68 -7.86 -20.98 15.21
CA ARG A 68 -6.73 -20.58 14.35
C ARG A 68 -7.07 -20.76 12.88
N LEU A 69 -6.55 -19.86 12.06
CA LEU A 69 -6.59 -19.94 10.60
C LEU A 69 -5.26 -20.52 10.10
N LEU A 70 -5.32 -21.64 9.37
CA LEU A 70 -4.17 -22.20 8.67
C LEU A 70 -4.39 -22.06 7.16
N VAL A 71 -3.47 -21.38 6.50
CA VAL A 71 -3.46 -21.20 5.05
C VAL A 71 -2.24 -21.89 4.46
N LEU A 72 -2.48 -22.87 3.60
CA LEU A 72 -1.46 -23.41 2.71
C LEU A 72 -1.54 -22.68 1.37
N HIS A 73 -0.41 -22.35 0.77
CA HIS A 73 -0.36 -21.71 -0.54
C HIS A 73 0.70 -22.33 -1.46
N ARG A 74 0.55 -22.12 -2.76
CA ARG A 74 1.42 -22.67 -3.81
C ARG A 74 2.14 -21.61 -4.66
N LEU A 75 1.97 -20.33 -4.29
CA LEU A 75 2.58 -19.17 -4.97
C LEU A 75 4.10 -19.24 -5.01
N ARG A 76 4.65 -19.03 -6.21
CA ARG A 76 6.07 -19.06 -6.53
C ARG A 76 6.71 -17.68 -6.35
N PRO A 77 8.05 -17.60 -6.21
CA PRO A 77 8.76 -16.31 -6.12
C PRO A 77 8.44 -15.32 -7.25
N ASP A 78 8.22 -15.79 -8.47
CA ASP A 78 7.87 -14.96 -9.64
C ASP A 78 6.41 -14.49 -9.65
N GLU A 79 5.57 -15.04 -8.78
CA GLU A 79 4.16 -14.68 -8.59
C GLU A 79 3.96 -13.80 -7.35
N LEU A 80 5.04 -13.42 -6.66
CA LEU A 80 4.97 -12.50 -5.53
C LEU A 80 4.85 -11.07 -6.03
N ASP A 81 3.66 -10.53 -6.15
CA ASP A 81 3.41 -9.10 -6.33
C ASP A 81 2.16 -8.67 -5.55
N ASP A 82 1.81 -7.39 -5.62
CA ASP A 82 0.71 -6.81 -4.84
C ASP A 82 -0.67 -7.34 -5.25
N ASP A 83 -0.81 -7.94 -6.44
CA ASP A 83 -2.08 -8.55 -6.89
C ASP A 83 -2.45 -9.78 -6.05
N ILE A 84 -1.50 -10.29 -5.24
CA ILE A 84 -1.80 -11.27 -4.18
C ILE A 84 -2.92 -10.78 -3.25
N ALA A 85 -3.05 -9.46 -3.03
CA ALA A 85 -4.15 -8.91 -2.25
C ALA A 85 -5.52 -9.30 -2.86
N GLY A 86 -5.66 -9.15 -4.18
CA GLY A 86 -6.84 -9.57 -4.93
C GLY A 86 -7.06 -11.08 -4.89
N LEU A 87 -5.99 -11.89 -5.02
CA LEU A 87 -6.08 -13.35 -4.90
C LEU A 87 -6.60 -13.79 -3.52
N ILE A 88 -6.07 -13.19 -2.44
CA ILE A 88 -6.52 -13.49 -1.07
C ILE A 88 -7.98 -13.06 -0.89
N ALA A 89 -8.33 -11.85 -1.31
CA ALA A 89 -9.68 -11.31 -1.16
C ALA A 89 -10.71 -12.16 -1.93
N GLY A 90 -10.38 -12.59 -3.15
CA GLY A 90 -11.25 -13.40 -4.00
C GLY A 90 -11.36 -14.84 -3.51
N GLU A 91 -10.24 -15.55 -3.38
CA GLU A 91 -10.25 -16.99 -3.10
C GLU A 91 -10.57 -17.31 -1.63
N LEU A 92 -10.20 -16.43 -0.71
CA LEU A 92 -10.41 -16.63 0.73
C LEU A 92 -11.59 -15.80 1.28
N SER A 93 -12.42 -15.27 0.39
CA SER A 93 -13.62 -14.51 0.76
C SER A 93 -14.50 -15.26 1.77
N GLY A 94 -14.89 -14.58 2.85
CA GLY A 94 -15.68 -15.14 3.94
C GLY A 94 -14.94 -16.07 4.91
N LEU A 95 -13.66 -16.40 4.66
CA LEU A 95 -12.81 -17.17 5.59
C LEU A 95 -11.84 -16.27 6.35
N VAL A 96 -11.38 -15.19 5.73
CA VAL A 96 -10.58 -14.16 6.38
C VAL A 96 -11.52 -13.17 7.06
N ALA A 97 -11.64 -13.30 8.39
CA ALA A 97 -12.70 -12.64 9.16
C ALA A 97 -12.45 -11.15 9.47
N SER A 98 -11.24 -10.64 9.24
CA SER A 98 -10.88 -9.26 9.57
C SER A 98 -9.71 -8.74 8.73
N ALA A 99 -9.60 -7.41 8.59
CA ALA A 99 -8.44 -6.75 7.97
C ALA A 99 -7.11 -7.18 8.64
N GLY A 100 -7.13 -7.40 9.96
CA GLY A 100 -5.96 -7.92 10.67
C GLY A 100 -5.62 -9.36 10.29
N ASP A 101 -6.58 -10.23 10.01
CA ASP A 101 -6.29 -11.58 9.52
C ASP A 101 -5.82 -11.54 8.06
N PHE A 102 -6.34 -10.61 7.25
CA PHE A 102 -5.89 -10.38 5.88
C PHE A 102 -4.41 -9.99 5.83
N GLU A 103 -4.00 -9.00 6.62
CA GLU A 103 -2.60 -8.53 6.70
C GLU A 103 -1.63 -9.65 7.12
N ARG A 104 -2.09 -10.53 8.03
CA ARG A 104 -1.34 -11.72 8.46
C ARG A 104 -1.21 -12.75 7.36
N VAL A 105 -2.29 -13.03 6.64
CA VAL A 105 -2.25 -13.99 5.51
C VAL A 105 -1.35 -13.45 4.40
N PHE A 106 -1.51 -12.18 4.03
CA PHE A 106 -0.68 -11.50 3.04
C PHE A 106 0.81 -11.53 3.40
N THR A 107 1.15 -11.07 4.61
CA THR A 107 2.53 -11.13 5.11
C THR A 107 3.03 -12.57 5.12
N GLY A 108 2.19 -13.49 5.59
CA GLY A 108 2.51 -14.90 5.68
C GLY A 108 2.88 -15.49 4.33
N VAL A 109 2.09 -15.24 3.29
CA VAL A 109 2.33 -15.69 1.91
C VAL A 109 3.71 -15.23 1.43
N VAL A 110 4.01 -13.93 1.52
CA VAL A 110 5.31 -13.39 1.11
C VAL A 110 6.44 -14.08 1.90
N ARG A 111 6.26 -14.20 3.22
CA ARG A 111 7.27 -14.70 4.16
C ARG A 111 7.48 -16.21 4.16
N SER A 112 6.51 -17.01 3.70
CA SER A 112 6.68 -18.46 3.53
C SER A 112 7.20 -18.85 2.15
N THR A 113 7.10 -17.99 1.14
CA THR A 113 7.64 -18.26 -0.21
C THR A 113 9.16 -18.22 -0.26
N ILE A 114 9.80 -17.24 0.38
CA ILE A 114 11.26 -17.08 0.42
C ILE A 114 11.73 -16.95 1.88
N SER A 115 12.73 -17.74 2.27
CA SER A 115 13.12 -17.87 3.68
C SER A 115 13.77 -16.61 4.26
N ASP A 116 14.54 -15.86 3.49
CA ASP A 116 15.12 -14.60 3.96
C ASP A 116 14.07 -13.47 3.86
N PRO A 117 13.69 -12.85 5.01
CA PRO A 117 12.71 -11.76 5.07
C PRO A 117 12.86 -10.70 4.00
N LEU A 118 14.06 -10.13 3.93
CA LEU A 118 14.30 -8.96 3.11
C LEU A 118 14.35 -9.37 1.63
N THR A 119 14.80 -10.58 1.32
CA THR A 119 14.76 -11.12 -0.05
C THR A 119 13.32 -11.39 -0.47
N ALA A 120 12.49 -11.96 0.39
CA ALA A 120 11.06 -12.19 0.13
C ALA A 120 10.37 -10.89 -0.29
N TRP A 121 10.49 -9.86 0.55
CA TRP A 121 9.91 -8.56 0.26
C TRP A 121 10.59 -7.87 -0.93
N SER A 122 11.92 -7.95 -1.08
CA SER A 122 12.58 -7.33 -2.24
C SER A 122 12.16 -7.97 -3.57
N THR A 123 11.88 -9.28 -3.59
CA THR A 123 11.30 -9.98 -4.73
C THR A 123 9.88 -9.48 -4.98
N PHE A 124 9.04 -9.44 -3.94
CA PHE A 124 7.69 -8.89 -4.02
C PHE A 124 7.67 -7.48 -4.63
N TYR A 125 8.47 -6.57 -4.08
CA TYR A 125 8.59 -5.20 -4.58
C TYR A 125 9.11 -5.14 -6.02
N ALA A 126 10.07 -5.99 -6.39
CA ALA A 126 10.62 -6.00 -7.74
C ALA A 126 9.57 -6.42 -8.77
N ASN A 127 8.77 -7.45 -8.46
CA ASN A 127 7.71 -7.92 -9.32
C ASN A 127 6.56 -6.88 -9.39
N SER A 128 6.13 -6.30 -8.26
CA SER A 128 5.08 -5.26 -8.26
C SER A 128 5.47 -4.03 -9.09
N LEU A 129 6.73 -3.57 -8.96
CA LEU A 129 7.24 -2.46 -9.77
C LEU A 129 7.37 -2.84 -11.26
N ALA A 130 7.68 -4.09 -11.58
CA ALA A 130 7.71 -4.56 -12.96
C ALA A 130 6.30 -4.60 -13.57
N ALA A 131 5.32 -5.13 -12.83
CA ALA A 131 3.92 -5.17 -13.24
C ALA A 131 3.33 -3.77 -13.44
N LEU A 132 3.65 -2.80 -12.58
CA LEU A 132 3.24 -1.39 -12.76
C LEU A 132 3.81 -0.72 -14.01
N ARG A 133 4.95 -1.21 -14.54
CA ARG A 133 5.57 -0.68 -15.76
C ARG A 133 5.11 -1.41 -17.01
N SER A 134 4.78 -2.69 -16.87
CA SER A 134 4.40 -3.56 -17.97
C SER A 134 3.41 -4.59 -17.44
N PRO A 135 2.12 -4.20 -17.33
CA PRO A 135 1.09 -5.10 -16.84
C PRO A 135 1.02 -6.35 -17.72
N ALA A 136 1.13 -7.53 -17.11
CA ALA A 136 1.12 -8.80 -17.85
C ALA A 136 -0.26 -9.12 -18.44
N HIS A 137 -1.32 -8.61 -17.81
CA HIS A 137 -2.70 -8.82 -18.20
C HIS A 137 -3.41 -7.46 -18.37
N PRO A 138 -4.33 -7.33 -19.34
CA PRO A 138 -5.19 -6.16 -19.41
C PRO A 138 -6.03 -6.04 -18.13
N VAL A 139 -6.32 -4.80 -17.72
CA VAL A 139 -7.23 -4.53 -16.61
C VAL A 139 -8.56 -5.21 -16.89
N ASP A 140 -9.01 -6.09 -16.00
CA ASP A 140 -10.36 -6.64 -16.07
C ASP A 140 -11.35 -5.54 -15.66
N PRO A 141 -12.20 -5.05 -16.58
CA PRO A 141 -13.13 -3.96 -16.29
C PRO A 141 -14.21 -4.34 -15.29
N THR A 142 -14.32 -5.61 -14.91
CA THR A 142 -15.27 -6.11 -13.91
C THR A 142 -14.71 -6.13 -12.49
N VAL A 143 -13.41 -5.90 -12.33
CA VAL A 143 -12.76 -5.82 -11.02
C VAL A 143 -12.52 -4.36 -10.67
N ALA A 144 -12.74 -4.01 -9.40
CA ALA A 144 -12.53 -2.66 -8.90
C ALA A 144 -11.10 -2.18 -9.23
N PRO A 145 -10.89 -0.96 -9.74
CA PRO A 145 -9.56 -0.46 -10.13
C PRO A 145 -8.50 -0.57 -9.02
N GLU A 146 -8.92 -0.59 -7.76
CA GLU A 146 -8.09 -0.60 -6.57
C GLU A 146 -7.54 -1.99 -6.23
N SER A 147 -7.90 -3.00 -7.03
CA SER A 147 -7.59 -4.41 -6.79
C SER A 147 -6.39 -4.95 -7.57
N SER A 148 -5.82 -4.16 -8.49
CA SER A 148 -4.70 -4.63 -9.33
C SER A 148 -3.68 -3.55 -9.70
N LEU A 149 -2.42 -3.97 -9.79
CA LEU A 149 -1.30 -3.17 -10.25
C LEU A 149 -1.51 -2.67 -11.68
N ALA A 150 -2.22 -3.44 -12.52
CA ALA A 150 -2.56 -3.04 -13.89
C ALA A 150 -3.43 -1.78 -13.92
N ALA A 151 -4.38 -1.65 -12.99
CA ALA A 151 -5.27 -0.50 -12.89
C ALA A 151 -4.58 0.72 -12.21
N PHE A 152 -3.61 0.49 -11.33
CA PHE A 152 -2.79 1.55 -10.75
C PHE A 152 -1.69 2.09 -11.68
N ALA A 153 -1.27 1.32 -12.70
CA ALA A 153 -0.25 1.74 -13.64
C ALA A 153 -0.52 3.12 -14.29
N PRO A 154 -1.71 3.40 -14.89
CA PRO A 154 -2.02 4.71 -15.45
C PRO A 154 -2.13 5.82 -14.39
N VAL A 155 -2.56 5.50 -13.16
CA VAL A 155 -2.57 6.45 -12.04
C VAL A 155 -1.14 6.94 -11.75
N HIS A 156 -0.17 6.01 -11.66
CA HIS A 156 1.24 6.37 -11.44
C HIS A 156 1.83 7.19 -12.62
N GLU A 157 1.43 6.89 -13.86
CA GLU A 157 1.82 7.68 -15.04
C GLU A 157 1.27 9.10 -14.99
N ARG A 158 0.01 9.23 -14.58
CA ARG A 158 -0.63 10.52 -14.41
C ARG A 158 0.05 11.35 -13.33
N VAL A 159 0.40 10.75 -12.18
CA VAL A 159 1.20 11.44 -11.14
C VAL A 159 2.48 12.01 -11.73
N LEU A 160 3.27 11.19 -12.45
CA LEU A 160 4.53 11.63 -13.06
C LEU A 160 4.35 12.85 -13.98
N SER A 161 3.25 12.90 -14.74
CA SER A 161 2.93 14.05 -15.61
C SER A 161 2.56 15.33 -14.83
N GLU A 162 2.04 15.18 -13.61
CA GLU A 162 1.61 16.28 -12.75
C GLU A 162 2.71 16.79 -11.82
N LEU A 163 3.82 16.08 -11.66
CA LEU A 163 4.91 16.56 -10.79
C LEU A 163 5.54 17.86 -11.32
N ARG A 164 5.95 18.70 -10.39
CA ARG A 164 6.71 19.93 -10.66
C ARG A 164 7.94 19.98 -9.75
N GLY A 165 9.10 20.30 -10.33
CA GLY A 165 10.36 20.41 -9.59
C GLY A 165 11.08 19.06 -9.46
N ARG A 166 11.93 18.92 -8.43
CA ARG A 166 12.77 17.73 -8.21
C ARG A 166 12.47 16.99 -6.91
N THR A 167 11.86 17.66 -5.95
CA THR A 167 11.60 17.11 -4.60
C THR A 167 10.11 16.81 -4.42
N VAL A 168 9.80 15.59 -3.98
CA VAL A 168 8.42 15.12 -3.78
C VAL A 168 8.25 14.59 -2.35
N LEU A 169 7.16 14.96 -1.69
CA LEU A 169 6.69 14.28 -0.48
C LEU A 169 5.40 13.54 -0.81
N ASP A 170 5.40 12.23 -0.60
CA ASP A 170 4.24 11.37 -0.79
C ASP A 170 3.60 11.08 0.57
N VAL A 171 2.31 11.36 0.69
CA VAL A 171 1.51 11.22 1.92
C VAL A 171 0.64 9.98 1.79
N GLY A 172 0.72 9.07 2.77
CA GLY A 172 -0.01 7.81 2.73
C GLY A 172 0.65 6.77 1.82
N SER A 173 1.98 6.69 1.82
CA SER A 173 2.73 5.92 0.83
C SER A 173 2.50 4.41 0.88
N CYS A 174 1.93 3.84 1.95
CA CYS A 174 1.77 2.40 2.12
C CYS A 174 3.06 1.63 1.75
N PHE A 175 3.00 0.60 0.91
CA PHE A 175 4.18 -0.14 0.44
C PHE A 175 5.17 0.73 -0.32
N GLY A 176 4.79 1.89 -0.86
CA GLY A 176 5.72 2.86 -1.42
C GLY A 176 6.11 2.61 -2.87
N PHE A 177 5.30 1.89 -3.64
CA PHE A 177 5.57 1.65 -5.06
C PHE A 177 5.65 2.96 -5.86
N LEU A 178 4.76 3.93 -5.58
CA LEU A 178 4.82 5.25 -6.19
C LEU A 178 6.15 5.95 -5.83
N PRO A 179 6.52 6.15 -4.54
CA PRO A 179 7.82 6.71 -4.17
C PRO A 179 9.04 6.06 -4.83
N LEU A 180 9.07 4.72 -4.92
CA LEU A 180 10.18 4.00 -5.56
C LEU A 180 10.21 4.27 -7.06
N ARG A 181 9.05 4.27 -7.73
CA ARG A 181 8.94 4.63 -9.15
C ARG A 181 9.39 6.08 -9.40
N LEU A 182 8.96 7.02 -8.57
CA LEU A 182 9.39 8.42 -8.66
C LEU A 182 10.92 8.55 -8.47
N ALA A 183 11.50 7.83 -7.51
CA ALA A 183 12.96 7.84 -7.32
C ALA A 183 13.71 7.27 -8.53
N GLN A 184 13.17 6.25 -9.19
CA GLN A 184 13.72 5.68 -10.43
C GLN A 184 13.67 6.66 -11.61
N GLU A 185 12.69 7.56 -11.63
CA GLU A 185 12.58 8.67 -12.59
C GLU A 185 13.44 9.90 -12.21
N GLY A 186 14.24 9.79 -11.15
CA GLY A 186 15.22 10.81 -10.75
C GLY A 186 14.72 11.87 -9.78
N PHE A 187 13.55 11.68 -9.17
CA PHE A 187 13.06 12.57 -8.12
C PHE A 187 13.72 12.27 -6.77
N GLU A 188 13.87 13.30 -5.94
CA GLU A 188 14.24 13.16 -4.52
C GLU A 188 12.95 13.00 -3.71
N VAL A 189 12.71 11.79 -3.16
CA VAL A 189 11.40 11.44 -2.61
C VAL A 189 11.45 11.22 -1.09
N VAL A 190 10.49 11.83 -0.39
CA VAL A 190 10.16 11.50 1.00
C VAL A 190 8.81 10.78 1.00
N ALA A 191 8.80 9.52 1.40
CA ALA A 191 7.58 8.73 1.60
C ALA A 191 7.14 8.83 3.06
N THR A 192 5.83 9.03 3.28
CA THR A 192 5.27 9.16 4.62
C THR A 192 4.04 8.30 4.80
N ASP A 193 3.94 7.64 5.96
CA ASP A 193 2.77 6.89 6.39
C ASP A 193 2.71 6.85 7.92
N HIS A 194 1.52 6.71 8.49
CA HIS A 194 1.35 6.56 9.93
C HIS A 194 1.83 5.20 10.48
N THR A 195 2.05 4.21 9.61
CA THR A 195 2.38 2.82 9.99
C THR A 195 3.91 2.61 10.05
N PRO A 196 4.51 2.41 11.25
CA PRO A 196 5.95 2.28 11.38
C PRO A 196 6.53 1.04 10.68
N GLY A 197 5.80 -0.08 10.71
CA GLY A 197 6.22 -1.32 10.07
C GLY A 197 6.39 -1.18 8.55
N THR A 198 5.42 -0.54 7.91
CA THR A 198 5.42 -0.28 6.47
C THR A 198 6.54 0.66 6.05
N MET A 199 6.75 1.77 6.76
CA MET A 199 7.86 2.69 6.50
C MET A 199 9.24 2.08 6.77
N GLY A 200 9.33 1.19 7.77
CA GLY A 200 10.53 0.40 8.04
C GLY A 200 10.85 -0.59 6.91
N LEU A 201 9.83 -1.29 6.41
CA LEU A 201 9.95 -2.22 5.29
C LEU A 201 10.38 -1.50 4.01
N LEU A 202 9.67 -0.45 3.61
CA LEU A 202 10.00 0.36 2.45
C LEU A 202 11.43 0.90 2.53
N GLY A 203 11.84 1.42 3.70
CA GLY A 203 13.20 1.91 3.91
C GLY A 203 14.26 0.82 3.78
N ALA A 204 13.97 -0.41 4.24
CA ALA A 204 14.89 -1.54 4.08
C ALA A 204 15.01 -1.99 2.62
N VAL A 205 13.88 -2.07 1.90
CA VAL A 205 13.85 -2.43 0.47
C VAL A 205 14.52 -1.38 -0.40
N ALA A 206 14.20 -0.09 -0.21
CA ALA A 206 14.81 1.02 -0.93
C ALA A 206 16.34 1.01 -0.78
N ARG A 207 16.86 0.84 0.45
CA ARG A 207 18.31 0.71 0.70
C ARG A 207 18.93 -0.48 -0.01
N ARG A 208 18.27 -1.65 0.02
CA ARG A 208 18.77 -2.84 -0.68
C ARG A 208 18.82 -2.66 -2.20
N ARG A 209 17.91 -1.84 -2.75
CA ARG A 209 17.83 -1.50 -4.17
C ARG A 209 18.72 -0.32 -4.57
N GLY A 210 19.29 0.41 -3.60
CA GLY A 210 20.07 1.61 -3.85
C GLY A 210 19.24 2.80 -4.32
N GLU A 211 17.92 2.80 -4.05
CA GLU A 211 16.98 3.83 -4.49
C GLU A 211 16.88 4.95 -3.43
N PRO A 212 16.97 6.24 -3.81
CA PRO A 212 17.07 7.37 -2.89
C PRO A 212 15.70 7.79 -2.31
N VAL A 213 14.97 6.87 -1.68
CA VAL A 213 13.72 7.13 -0.97
C VAL A 213 13.99 7.29 0.52
N ARG A 214 13.62 8.44 1.10
CA ARG A 214 13.59 8.62 2.55
C ARG A 214 12.22 8.24 3.08
N THR A 215 12.14 7.39 4.08
CA THR A 215 10.88 7.05 4.75
C THR A 215 10.75 7.78 6.08
N VAL A 216 9.55 8.30 6.38
CA VAL A 216 9.26 8.99 7.64
C VAL A 216 7.89 8.56 8.14
N VAL A 217 7.81 8.14 9.40
CA VAL A 217 6.52 7.86 10.04
C VAL A 217 5.87 9.19 10.40
N ALA A 218 4.68 9.45 9.86
CA ALA A 218 3.97 10.71 10.08
C ALA A 218 2.45 10.53 10.02
N ASP A 219 1.76 11.32 10.83
CA ASP A 219 0.32 11.58 10.65
C ASP A 219 0.15 12.59 9.51
N ALA A 220 -0.70 12.28 8.53
CA ALA A 220 -0.97 13.16 7.39
C ALA A 220 -1.50 14.54 7.80
N ARG A 221 -2.09 14.66 8.99
CA ARG A 221 -2.63 15.91 9.56
C ARG A 221 -1.57 16.78 10.23
N THR A 222 -0.36 16.25 10.41
CA THR A 222 0.78 16.97 11.00
C THR A 222 2.09 16.47 10.40
N LEU A 223 2.43 16.95 9.20
CA LEU A 223 3.61 16.51 8.47
C LEU A 223 4.90 17.10 9.09
N PRO A 224 5.93 16.28 9.38
CA PRO A 224 7.20 16.72 10.00
C PRO A 224 8.14 17.43 9.00
N ALA A 225 7.58 18.29 8.16
CA ALA A 225 8.26 19.05 7.13
C ALA A 225 8.05 20.55 7.34
N ALA A 226 9.08 21.36 7.07
CA ALA A 226 8.95 22.82 7.10
C ALA A 226 8.01 23.32 5.99
N ASP A 227 7.48 24.52 6.19
CA ASP A 227 6.67 25.20 5.17
C ASP A 227 7.45 25.34 3.87
N ARG A 228 6.77 25.11 2.75
CA ARG A 228 7.33 25.26 1.40
C ARG A 228 8.70 24.59 1.29
N SER A 229 8.81 23.32 1.67
CA SER A 229 10.09 22.60 1.75
C SER A 229 10.35 21.61 0.61
N VAL A 230 9.29 21.14 -0.07
CA VAL A 230 9.37 20.25 -1.24
C VAL A 230 8.61 20.86 -2.42
N ASP A 231 8.95 20.49 -3.64
CA ASP A 231 8.35 21.11 -4.83
C ASP A 231 6.90 20.65 -5.04
N THR A 232 6.65 19.35 -4.94
CA THR A 232 5.32 18.75 -5.06
C THR A 232 4.98 17.87 -3.85
N VAL A 233 3.75 17.92 -3.37
CA VAL A 233 3.21 16.97 -2.38
C VAL A 233 2.11 16.13 -3.04
N THR A 234 2.19 14.82 -2.90
CA THR A 234 1.21 13.86 -3.45
C THR A 234 0.43 13.19 -2.33
N ALA A 235 -0.87 12.96 -2.54
CA ALA A 235 -1.69 12.04 -1.76
C ALA A 235 -2.54 11.24 -2.75
N VAL A 236 -2.09 10.03 -3.05
CA VAL A 236 -2.69 9.16 -4.07
C VAL A 236 -3.33 8.00 -3.35
N HIS A 237 -4.65 7.89 -3.46
CA HIS A 237 -5.46 6.88 -2.80
C HIS A 237 -5.25 6.87 -1.26
N LEU A 238 -5.44 8.04 -0.65
CA LEU A 238 -5.31 8.24 0.80
C LEU A 238 -6.61 8.73 1.44
N LEU A 239 -7.27 9.74 0.84
CA LEU A 239 -8.33 10.49 1.51
C LEU A 239 -9.60 9.66 1.78
N GLU A 240 -9.80 8.59 1.02
CA GLU A 240 -10.88 7.60 1.15
C GLU A 240 -10.71 6.73 2.39
N HIS A 241 -9.48 6.58 2.90
CA HIS A 241 -9.18 5.87 4.15
C HIS A 241 -9.32 6.76 5.39
N LEU A 242 -9.59 8.05 5.21
CA LEU A 242 -9.66 9.02 6.30
C LEU A 242 -11.11 9.38 6.65
N PRO A 243 -11.42 9.61 7.94
CA PRO A 243 -12.66 10.27 8.32
C PRO A 243 -12.81 11.61 7.57
N ALA A 244 -14.04 11.95 7.19
CA ALA A 244 -14.30 13.19 6.43
C ALA A 244 -13.77 14.47 7.14
N ALA A 245 -13.76 14.46 8.48
CA ALA A 245 -13.23 15.56 9.29
C ALA A 245 -11.72 15.79 9.12
N ASP A 246 -10.96 14.78 8.72
CA ASP A 246 -9.51 14.83 8.58
C ASP A 246 -9.05 15.28 7.19
N THR A 247 -9.92 15.22 6.16
CA THR A 247 -9.56 15.60 4.77
C THR A 247 -9.06 17.03 4.67
N VAL A 248 -9.70 17.96 5.38
CA VAL A 248 -9.33 19.37 5.38
C VAL A 248 -7.96 19.60 6.05
N PRO A 249 -7.74 19.16 7.30
CA PRO A 249 -6.42 19.23 7.93
C PRO A 249 -5.28 18.65 7.07
N VAL A 250 -5.53 17.51 6.41
CA VAL A 250 -4.52 16.89 5.53
C VAL A 250 -4.21 17.79 4.33
N LEU A 251 -5.24 18.30 3.64
CA LEU A 251 -5.02 19.20 2.50
C LEU A 251 -4.27 20.48 2.93
N ASP A 252 -4.62 21.05 4.09
CA ASP A 252 -3.94 22.24 4.63
C ASP A 252 -2.45 21.97 4.90
N GLU A 253 -2.10 20.81 5.47
CA GLU A 253 -0.71 20.41 5.66
C GLU A 253 0.04 20.19 4.34
N MET A 254 -0.60 19.54 3.37
CA MET A 254 -0.01 19.37 2.04
C MET A 254 0.29 20.72 1.39
N LEU A 255 -0.65 21.67 1.46
CA LEU A 255 -0.50 23.03 0.94
C LEU A 255 0.58 23.83 1.69
N ARG A 256 0.69 23.65 3.02
CA ARG A 256 1.74 24.26 3.84
C ARG A 256 3.12 23.79 3.41
N VAL A 257 3.28 22.48 3.17
CA VAL A 257 4.58 21.85 2.88
C VAL A 257 5.02 22.03 1.43
N ALA A 258 4.08 22.06 0.48
CA ALA A 258 4.36 22.22 -0.94
C ALA A 258 4.90 23.63 -1.27
N ARG A 259 5.90 23.71 -2.16
CA ARG A 259 6.38 24.96 -2.75
C ARG A 259 5.60 25.35 -3.98
N ARG A 260 5.24 24.36 -4.81
CA ARG A 260 4.71 24.60 -6.16
C ARG A 260 3.37 23.94 -6.36
N ARG A 261 3.20 22.68 -5.96
CA ARG A 261 2.01 21.92 -6.33
C ARG A 261 1.59 20.89 -5.29
N VAL A 262 0.29 20.70 -5.16
CA VAL A 262 -0.34 19.57 -4.47
C VAL A 262 -1.11 18.74 -5.50
N VAL A 263 -0.93 17.43 -5.46
CA VAL A 263 -1.65 16.46 -6.31
C VAL A 263 -2.37 15.47 -5.41
N VAL A 264 -3.68 15.41 -5.56
CA VAL A 264 -4.56 14.47 -4.87
C VAL A 264 -5.24 13.60 -5.93
N ALA A 265 -5.22 12.28 -5.71
CA ALA A 265 -5.98 11.33 -6.52
C ALA A 265 -6.78 10.41 -5.58
N VAL A 266 -8.04 10.16 -5.92
CA VAL A 266 -8.96 9.29 -5.16
C VAL A 266 -9.73 8.39 -6.13
N PRO A 267 -10.12 7.18 -5.71
CA PRO A 267 -10.99 6.32 -6.49
C PRO A 267 -12.41 6.90 -6.56
N TYR A 268 -13.13 6.56 -7.63
CA TYR A 268 -14.57 6.77 -7.72
C TYR A 268 -15.28 5.43 -7.57
N GLU A 269 -16.13 5.36 -6.56
CA GLU A 269 -16.88 4.17 -6.20
C GLU A 269 -18.31 4.57 -5.82
N ASP A 270 -19.27 3.70 -6.09
CA ASP A 270 -20.67 3.92 -5.69
C ASP A 270 -20.86 3.77 -4.17
N VAL A 271 -20.09 2.86 -3.57
CA VAL A 271 -20.09 2.56 -2.13
C VAL A 271 -18.64 2.36 -1.65
N PRO A 272 -18.30 2.72 -0.40
CA PRO A 272 -16.96 2.47 0.12
C PRO A 272 -16.68 0.96 0.17
N GLU A 273 -15.52 0.53 -0.32
CA GLU A 273 -15.08 -0.87 -0.27
C GLU A 273 -14.36 -1.21 1.05
N PRO A 274 -15.01 -1.91 2.01
CA PRO A 274 -14.42 -2.14 3.33
C PRO A 274 -13.25 -3.11 3.31
N VAL A 275 -13.13 -3.96 2.27
CA VAL A 275 -12.00 -4.89 2.11
C VAL A 275 -10.68 -4.12 1.96
N TYR A 276 -10.71 -2.98 1.27
CA TYR A 276 -9.56 -2.08 1.12
C TYR A 276 -9.50 -1.00 2.20
N GLY A 277 -10.47 -0.97 3.12
CA GLY A 277 -10.51 -0.04 4.24
C GLY A 277 -10.99 1.37 3.86
N HIS A 278 -11.77 1.50 2.78
CA HIS A 278 -12.38 2.78 2.43
C HIS A 278 -13.49 3.12 3.42
N LEU A 279 -13.44 4.32 3.97
CA LEU A 279 -14.42 4.85 4.91
C LEU A 279 -15.48 5.71 4.21
N ARG A 280 -15.18 6.20 3.00
CA ARG A 280 -16.02 7.10 2.24
C ARG A 280 -15.66 7.08 0.75
N THR A 281 -16.60 7.51 -0.08
CA THR A 281 -16.39 7.72 -1.51
C THR A 281 -16.16 9.19 -1.82
N PHE A 282 -15.66 9.45 -3.02
CA PHE A 282 -15.52 10.78 -3.60
C PHE A 282 -16.20 10.84 -4.95
N ASP A 283 -16.61 12.05 -5.32
CA ASP A 283 -17.04 12.39 -6.67
C ASP A 283 -16.34 13.68 -7.12
N HIS A 284 -16.58 14.06 -8.37
CA HIS A 284 -16.02 15.27 -8.97
C HIS A 284 -16.39 16.53 -8.18
N ALA A 285 -17.62 16.62 -7.68
CA ALA A 285 -18.11 17.79 -6.96
C ALA A 285 -17.42 17.94 -5.60
N ALA A 286 -17.18 16.83 -4.89
CA ALA A 286 -16.44 16.82 -3.64
C ALA A 286 -15.00 17.30 -3.83
N LEU A 287 -14.32 16.86 -4.89
CA LEU A 287 -12.97 17.33 -5.22
C LEU A 287 -12.95 18.81 -5.62
N HIS A 288 -13.96 19.27 -6.37
CA HIS A 288 -14.10 20.67 -6.72
C HIS A 288 -14.28 21.54 -5.47
N ALA A 289 -15.14 21.13 -4.54
CA ALA A 289 -15.33 21.84 -3.27
C ALA A 289 -14.03 21.89 -2.43
N LEU A 290 -13.21 20.82 -2.44
CA LEU A 290 -11.88 20.84 -1.81
C LEU A 290 -10.93 21.83 -2.51
N GLY A 291 -10.96 21.87 -3.84
CA GLY A 291 -10.21 22.83 -4.65
C GLY A 291 -10.58 24.28 -4.33
N GLU A 292 -11.87 24.61 -4.30
CA GLU A 292 -12.35 25.96 -3.95
C GLU A 292 -11.90 26.38 -2.55
N ARG A 293 -11.98 25.45 -1.59
CA ARG A 293 -11.54 25.69 -0.21
C ARG A 293 -10.04 25.97 -0.08
N SER A 294 -9.22 25.48 -1.00
CA SER A 294 -7.78 25.75 -1.00
C SER A 294 -7.45 27.24 -1.19
N GLY A 295 -8.38 28.03 -1.75
CA GLY A 295 -8.20 29.45 -2.04
C GLY A 295 -7.13 29.73 -3.10
N ARG A 296 -6.77 28.72 -3.89
CA ARG A 296 -5.66 28.73 -4.86
C ARG A 296 -6.15 28.30 -6.25
N PRO A 297 -5.40 28.59 -7.33
CA PRO A 297 -5.73 28.03 -8.64
C PRO A 297 -5.67 26.50 -8.58
N PHE A 298 -6.69 25.83 -9.11
CA PHE A 298 -6.78 24.38 -9.12
C PHE A 298 -7.46 23.85 -10.39
N THR A 299 -7.28 22.56 -10.65
CA THR A 299 -8.03 21.81 -11.66
C THR A 299 -8.57 20.53 -11.05
N VAL A 300 -9.77 20.12 -11.49
CA VAL A 300 -10.33 18.80 -11.21
C VAL A 300 -10.53 18.06 -12.53
N ALA A 301 -10.15 16.80 -12.57
CA ALA A 301 -10.29 15.94 -13.75
C ALA A 301 -10.67 14.52 -13.33
N ASP A 302 -11.30 13.80 -14.26
CA ASP A 302 -11.67 12.41 -14.09
C ASP A 302 -10.80 11.56 -15.03
N ASP A 303 -9.96 10.70 -14.48
CA ASP A 303 -9.00 9.86 -15.19
C ASP A 303 -8.58 8.69 -14.29
N HIS A 304 -9.17 7.50 -14.47
CA HIS A 304 -8.99 6.37 -13.54
C HIS A 304 -9.28 6.71 -12.07
N GLY A 305 -10.30 7.55 -11.84
CA GLY A 305 -10.62 8.14 -10.54
C GLY A 305 -10.72 9.66 -10.63
N GLY A 306 -10.84 10.32 -9.49
CA GLY A 306 -10.89 11.77 -9.38
C GLY A 306 -9.56 12.39 -9.03
N TRP A 307 -9.21 13.48 -9.70
CA TRP A 307 -7.96 14.21 -9.49
C TRP A 307 -8.23 15.63 -9.04
N LEU A 308 -7.52 16.09 -8.01
CA LEU A 308 -7.43 17.48 -7.63
C LEU A 308 -5.96 17.92 -7.69
N VAL A 309 -5.65 18.88 -8.56
CA VAL A 309 -4.32 19.49 -8.66
C VAL A 309 -4.41 20.95 -8.25
N VAL A 310 -3.65 21.36 -7.24
CA VAL A 310 -3.66 22.72 -6.70
C VAL A 310 -2.28 23.37 -6.88
N GLU A 311 -2.27 24.59 -7.44
CA GLU A 311 -1.06 25.40 -7.60
C GLU A 311 -0.79 26.24 -6.34
N VAL A 312 0.43 26.14 -5.81
CA VAL A 312 0.84 26.79 -4.55
C VAL A 312 1.61 28.10 -4.78
N GLY A 313 2.23 28.26 -5.95
CA GLY A 313 2.93 29.49 -6.38
C GLY A 313 4.23 29.75 -5.63
#